data_AF-A0A7J4GQZ0-F1
#
_entry.id   AF-A0A7J4GQZ0-F1
#
_cell.length_a   1.000
_cell.length_b   1.000
_cell.length_c   1.000
_cell.angle_alpha   90.00
_cell.angle_beta   90.00
_cell.angle_gamma   90.00
#
_symmetry.space_group_name_H-M   'P 1'
#
loop_
_entity.id
_entity.type
_entity.pdbx_description
1 polymer ?
#
loop_
_entity_poly.entity_id
_entity_poly.type
_entity_poly.pdbx_seq_one_letter_code
_entity_poly.pdbx_strand_id
1 'polypeptide(L)'
;MADTSSQQPTVYDYATGTQWRLAFNRLPKTTWFCTAANIPGISLGEAQYPTPMADIMLTGDKLTFETLTITFIVDEELQNYRELWDWMVGIGAPKSHDQWTAVLSEGDGAVRQFGQNDRDPRTKLTYEESNLYSDATLIVYNSKNIAKVNVQFKNMFPTNLSSLEYSQDLTDVEYFHATASFRYLYYEFETVV
;
A
#
# COMPACT_ATOMS: atom_id res chain seq x y z
N MET A 1 -2.40 -34.59 -29.79
CA MET A 1 -1.43 -33.85 -28.94
C MET A 1 -1.58 -32.40 -29.34
N ALA A 2 -1.87 -31.49 -28.40
CA ALA A 2 -1.98 -30.06 -28.73
C ALA A 2 -0.59 -29.58 -29.18
N ASP A 3 -0.52 -28.96 -30.37
CA ASP A 3 0.71 -28.37 -30.90
C ASP A 3 1.13 -27.18 -30.01
N THR A 4 2.22 -27.35 -29.26
CA THR A 4 2.73 -26.37 -28.30
C THR A 4 3.63 -25.31 -28.96
N SER A 5 3.95 -25.45 -30.25
CA SER A 5 4.83 -24.53 -30.98
C SER A 5 4.29 -23.10 -31.03
N SER A 6 2.96 -22.95 -31.19
CA SER A 6 2.28 -21.64 -31.20
C SER A 6 2.11 -21.02 -29.81
N GLN A 7 2.39 -21.76 -28.73
CA GLN A 7 2.29 -21.30 -27.34
C GLN A 7 3.66 -20.93 -26.75
N GLN A 8 4.74 -21.07 -27.52
CA GLN A 8 6.08 -20.72 -27.05
C GLN A 8 6.20 -19.19 -26.90
N PRO A 9 6.62 -18.68 -25.74
CA PRO A 9 6.90 -17.26 -25.57
C PRO A 9 8.00 -16.83 -26.54
N THR A 10 7.77 -15.76 -27.29
CA THR A 10 8.71 -15.24 -28.29
C THR A 10 9.83 -14.39 -27.67
N VAL A 11 9.67 -13.98 -26.41
CA VAL A 11 10.62 -13.16 -25.65
C VAL A 11 10.85 -13.80 -24.28
N TYR A 12 12.11 -14.09 -23.95
CA TYR A 12 12.53 -14.72 -22.69
C TYR A 12 13.05 -13.67 -21.68
N ASP A 13 12.23 -12.66 -21.39
CA ASP A 13 12.54 -11.65 -20.38
C ASP A 13 11.90 -12.05 -19.05
N TYR A 14 12.74 -12.48 -18.09
CA TYR A 14 12.29 -12.86 -16.75
C TYR A 14 12.30 -11.65 -15.81
N ALA A 15 11.25 -11.52 -15.00
CA ALA A 15 11.21 -10.52 -13.94
C ALA A 15 12.23 -10.84 -12.84
N THR A 16 12.86 -9.81 -12.28
CA THR A 16 13.83 -9.95 -11.19
C THR A 16 13.29 -9.33 -9.90
N GLY A 17 13.67 -9.89 -8.75
CA GLY A 17 13.17 -9.44 -7.44
C GLY A 17 13.77 -8.13 -6.93
N THR A 18 14.78 -7.57 -7.61
CA THR A 18 15.51 -6.38 -7.16
C THR A 18 15.12 -5.11 -7.92
N GLN A 19 14.45 -5.24 -9.06
CA GLN A 19 14.16 -4.13 -9.96
C GLN A 19 12.72 -3.64 -9.78
N TRP A 20 12.49 -2.93 -8.68
CA TRP A 20 11.19 -2.35 -8.38
C TRP A 20 11.34 -1.04 -7.59
N ARG A 21 10.27 -0.25 -7.57
CA ARG A 21 10.15 0.93 -6.71
C ARG A 21 8.72 1.07 -6.25
N LEU A 22 8.54 1.44 -4.99
CA LEU A 22 7.23 1.76 -4.44
C LEU A 22 7.09 3.28 -4.30
N ALA A 23 5.97 3.81 -4.76
CA ALA A 23 5.65 5.23 -4.68
C ALA A 23 4.31 5.42 -3.93
N PHE A 24 4.37 6.21 -2.86
CA PHE A 24 3.24 6.70 -2.08
C PHE A 24 3.22 8.22 -2.25
N ASN A 25 2.06 8.80 -2.53
CA ASN A 25 1.96 10.27 -2.58
C ASN A 25 2.03 10.87 -1.16
N ARG A 26 1.40 10.20 -0.19
CA ARG A 26 1.33 10.65 1.20
C ARG A 26 2.59 10.40 2.03
N LEU A 27 3.40 9.39 1.69
CA LEU A 27 4.55 8.93 2.49
C LEU A 27 5.89 9.07 1.75
N PRO A 28 6.27 10.25 1.22
CA PRO A 28 7.47 10.38 0.41
C PRO A 28 8.74 9.96 1.15
N LYS A 29 8.84 10.19 2.47
CA LYS A 29 10.05 9.81 3.22
C LYS A 29 10.15 8.30 3.36
N THR A 30 9.05 7.64 3.68
CA THR A 30 9.00 6.18 3.82
C THR A 30 9.26 5.47 2.50
N THR A 31 8.79 6.01 1.36
CA THR A 31 9.02 5.40 0.02
C THR A 31 10.49 5.25 -0.32
N TRP A 32 11.32 6.22 0.08
CA TRP A 32 12.71 6.27 -0.33
C TRP A 32 13.58 5.24 0.38
N PHE A 33 13.21 4.88 1.61
CA PHE A 33 13.93 3.90 2.43
C PHE A 33 13.32 2.49 2.38
N CYS A 34 12.37 2.26 1.48
CA CYS A 34 11.73 0.95 1.32
C CYS A 34 12.72 -0.05 0.72
N THR A 35 12.89 -1.20 1.39
CA THR A 35 13.83 -2.26 1.00
C THR A 35 13.13 -3.55 0.58
N ALA A 36 11.88 -3.76 1.02
CA ALA A 36 11.06 -4.89 0.59
C ALA A 36 9.58 -4.51 0.50
N ALA A 37 8.89 -5.05 -0.49
CA ALA A 37 7.45 -4.97 -0.63
C ALA A 37 6.92 -6.28 -1.24
N ASN A 38 5.73 -6.71 -0.85
CA ASN A 38 5.05 -7.83 -1.50
C ASN A 38 3.99 -7.34 -2.50
N ILE A 39 3.77 -8.12 -3.55
CA ILE A 39 2.49 -8.07 -4.27
C ILE A 39 1.55 -9.00 -3.50
N PRO A 40 0.44 -8.49 -2.96
CA PRO A 40 -0.41 -9.31 -2.10
C PRO A 40 -1.07 -10.45 -2.87
N GLY A 41 -1.26 -11.58 -2.20
CA GLY A 41 -2.00 -12.70 -2.75
C GLY A 41 -3.49 -12.37 -2.96
N ILE A 42 -4.11 -13.12 -3.87
CA ILE A 42 -5.56 -13.13 -4.03
C ILE A 42 -6.06 -14.56 -3.80
N SER A 43 -7.19 -14.67 -3.13
CA SER A 43 -7.90 -15.94 -3.00
C SER A 43 -9.37 -15.74 -3.35
N LEU A 44 -9.93 -16.74 -4.02
CA LEU A 44 -11.34 -16.83 -4.35
C LEU A 44 -11.97 -17.84 -3.40
N GLY A 45 -13.05 -17.46 -2.74
CA GLY A 45 -13.80 -18.42 -1.91
C GLY A 45 -14.27 -19.60 -2.75
N GLU A 46 -14.43 -20.77 -2.12
CA GLU A 46 -15.01 -21.96 -2.74
C GLU A 46 -16.18 -22.47 -1.91
N ALA A 47 -17.18 -23.02 -2.59
CA ALA A 47 -18.35 -23.64 -1.98
C ALA A 47 -18.33 -25.14 -2.28
N GLN A 48 -18.50 -25.96 -1.25
CA GLN A 48 -18.62 -27.41 -1.42
C GLN A 48 -20.08 -27.80 -1.66
N TYR A 49 -20.32 -28.57 -2.73
CA TYR A 49 -21.61 -29.20 -3.00
C TYR A 49 -21.48 -30.71 -2.78
N PRO A 50 -21.99 -31.24 -1.66
CA PRO A 50 -21.88 -32.66 -1.38
C PRO A 50 -22.83 -33.46 -2.27
N THR A 51 -22.27 -34.35 -3.09
CA THR A 51 -23.05 -35.37 -3.77
C THR A 51 -22.83 -36.73 -3.08
N PRO A 52 -23.73 -37.71 -3.22
CA PRO A 52 -23.59 -39.00 -2.56
C PRO A 52 -22.31 -39.78 -2.89
N MET A 53 -21.58 -39.42 -3.96
CA MET A 53 -20.35 -40.09 -4.39
C MET A 53 -19.08 -39.27 -4.12
N ALA A 54 -19.15 -37.94 -4.18
CA ALA A 54 -18.02 -37.05 -3.93
C ALA A 54 -18.49 -35.62 -3.69
N ASP A 55 -17.73 -34.87 -2.90
CA ASP A 55 -17.94 -33.44 -2.74
C ASP A 55 -17.32 -32.70 -3.93
N ILE A 56 -18.14 -31.93 -4.64
CA ILE A 56 -17.70 -31.13 -5.80
C ILE A 56 -17.48 -29.70 -5.31
N MET A 57 -16.31 -29.13 -5.62
CA MET A 57 -15.98 -27.74 -5.30
C MET A 57 -16.46 -26.81 -6.42
N LEU A 58 -17.25 -25.79 -6.05
CA LEU A 58 -17.72 -24.73 -6.93
C LEU A 58 -17.08 -23.40 -6.52
N THR A 59 -16.88 -22.51 -7.50
CA THR A 59 -16.36 -21.17 -7.25
C THR A 59 -17.33 -20.32 -6.42
N GLY A 60 -16.78 -19.56 -5.46
CA GLY A 60 -17.49 -18.58 -4.66
C GLY A 60 -17.53 -17.20 -5.31
N ASP A 61 -18.22 -16.26 -4.66
CA ASP A 61 -18.57 -14.96 -5.24
C ASP A 61 -17.55 -13.83 -4.95
N LYS A 62 -16.82 -13.91 -3.84
CA LYS A 62 -15.94 -12.81 -3.38
C LYS A 62 -14.48 -13.17 -3.46
N LEU A 63 -13.70 -12.26 -4.05
CA LEU A 63 -12.24 -12.25 -3.96
C LEU A 63 -11.82 -11.61 -2.64
N THR A 64 -10.86 -12.21 -1.96
CA THR A 64 -10.20 -11.60 -0.81
C THR A 64 -8.77 -11.26 -1.16
N PHE A 65 -8.39 -10.02 -0.87
CA PHE A 65 -7.06 -9.50 -1.09
C PHE A 65 -6.28 -9.56 0.23
N GLU A 66 -5.04 -10.05 0.16
CA GLU A 66 -4.12 -10.00 1.29
C GLU A 66 -3.63 -8.56 1.55
N THR A 67 -3.03 -8.32 2.71
CA THR A 67 -2.46 -7.00 3.03
C THR A 67 -1.14 -6.75 2.31
N LEU A 68 -0.95 -5.50 1.87
CA LEU A 68 0.35 -5.01 1.40
C LEU A 68 1.25 -4.80 2.62
N THR A 69 2.40 -5.45 2.63
CA THR A 69 3.41 -5.35 3.69
C THR A 69 4.70 -4.80 3.07
N ILE A 70 5.22 -3.75 3.69
CA ILE A 70 6.47 -3.11 3.29
C ILE A 70 7.46 -3.18 4.44
N THR A 71 8.74 -3.33 4.11
CA THR A 71 9.85 -3.17 5.06
C THR A 71 10.71 -2.02 4.60
N PHE A 72 11.05 -1.12 5.52
CA PHE A 72 11.89 0.04 5.27
C PHE A 72 12.96 0.18 6.35
N ILE A 73 14.10 0.77 5.98
CA ILE A 73 15.15 1.15 6.93
C ILE A 73 14.73 2.43 7.62
N VAL A 74 14.86 2.46 8.94
CA VAL A 74 14.49 3.60 9.77
C VAL A 74 15.63 4.62 9.81
N ASP A 75 15.28 5.89 9.66
CA ASP A 75 16.23 7.00 9.70
C ASP A 75 16.61 7.36 11.16
N GLU A 76 17.77 7.99 11.38
CA GLU A 76 18.27 8.36 12.71
C GLU A 76 17.29 9.27 13.46
N GLU A 77 16.69 10.21 12.75
CA GLU A 77 15.68 11.11 13.30
C GLU A 77 14.28 10.47 13.34
N LEU A 78 14.11 9.19 12.98
CA LEU A 78 12.81 8.51 12.90
C LEU A 78 11.78 9.25 12.04
N GLN A 79 12.20 10.10 11.08
CA GLN A 79 11.24 10.93 10.33
C GLN A 79 10.27 10.08 9.50
N ASN A 80 10.76 9.00 8.90
CA ASN A 80 9.95 8.03 8.16
C ASN A 80 9.00 7.24 9.07
N TYR A 81 9.48 6.78 10.22
CA TYR A 81 8.65 6.07 11.20
C TYR A 81 7.53 6.98 11.75
N ARG A 82 7.87 8.24 12.05
CA ARG A 82 6.92 9.25 12.54
C ARG A 82 5.87 9.61 11.50
N GLU A 83 6.24 9.74 10.23
CA GLU A 83 5.31 10.01 9.12
C GLU A 83 4.18 8.97 9.04
N LEU A 84 4.52 7.68 9.16
CA LEU A 84 3.53 6.59 9.15
C LEU A 84 2.73 6.55 10.46
N TRP A 85 3.40 6.76 11.59
CA TRP A 85 2.74 6.84 12.89
C TRP A 85 1.73 7.99 12.97
N ASP A 86 2.07 9.18 12.47
CA ASP A 86 1.18 10.35 12.42
C ASP A 86 -0.06 10.07 11.57
N TRP A 87 0.10 9.37 10.43
CA TRP A 87 -1.03 8.94 9.61
C TRP A 87 -1.98 7.99 10.37
N MET A 88 -1.44 6.98 11.05
CA MET A 88 -2.23 6.05 11.87
C MET A 88 -2.94 6.76 13.04
N VAL A 89 -2.22 7.63 13.74
CA VAL A 89 -2.75 8.38 14.89
C VAL A 89 -3.81 9.37 14.46
N GLY A 90 -3.67 10.01 13.30
CA GLY A 90 -4.70 10.92 12.82
C GLY A 90 -5.97 10.22 12.38
N ILE A 91 -5.90 9.00 11.84
CA ILE A 91 -7.10 8.18 11.59
C ILE A 91 -7.71 7.72 12.92
N GLY A 92 -6.91 7.28 13.89
CA GLY A 92 -7.43 6.79 15.17
C GLY A 92 -7.89 7.89 16.15
N ALA A 93 -7.40 9.12 15.97
CA ALA A 93 -7.60 10.29 16.84
C ALA A 93 -7.62 9.97 18.36
N PRO A 94 -6.58 9.32 18.92
CA PRO A 94 -6.60 8.82 20.30
C PRO A 94 -6.56 9.92 21.37
N LYS A 95 -6.08 11.14 21.04
CA LYS A 95 -5.86 12.22 22.01
C LYS A 95 -6.89 13.34 21.88
N SER A 96 -7.14 13.81 20.67
CA SER A 96 -8.15 14.85 20.41
C SER A 96 -8.64 14.80 18.97
N HIS A 97 -9.85 15.31 18.74
CA HIS A 97 -10.43 15.41 17.40
C HIS A 97 -9.62 16.32 16.46
N ASP A 98 -8.79 17.21 17.00
CA ASP A 98 -7.91 18.06 16.21
C ASP A 98 -6.91 17.23 15.37
N GLN A 99 -6.52 16.05 15.85
CA GLN A 99 -5.62 15.13 15.12
C GLN A 99 -6.26 14.62 13.83
N TRP A 100 -7.55 14.32 13.87
CA TRP A 100 -8.32 13.91 12.69
C TRP A 100 -8.41 15.04 11.67
N THR A 101 -8.65 16.27 12.14
CA THR A 101 -8.73 17.44 11.25
C THR A 101 -7.39 17.78 10.59
N ALA A 102 -6.28 17.57 11.28
CA ALA A 102 -4.94 17.75 10.72
C ALA A 102 -4.67 16.74 9.60
N VAL A 103 -4.92 15.45 9.83
CA VAL A 103 -4.71 14.40 8.83
C VAL A 103 -5.63 14.52 7.62
N LEU A 104 -6.87 14.98 7.82
CA LEU A 104 -7.78 15.36 6.74
C LEU A 104 -7.22 16.49 5.87
N SER A 105 -6.56 17.49 6.46
CA SER A 105 -6.00 18.63 5.72
C SER A 105 -4.75 18.28 4.90
N GLU A 106 -4.04 17.22 5.29
CA GLU A 106 -2.81 16.75 4.63
C GLU A 106 -3.07 15.71 3.52
N GLY A 107 -4.32 15.27 3.33
CA GLY A 107 -4.67 14.30 2.30
C GLY A 107 -4.72 14.88 0.90
N ASP A 108 -4.55 14.01 -0.09
CA ASP A 108 -4.49 14.33 -1.52
C ASP A 108 -5.87 14.42 -2.22
N GLY A 109 -6.96 14.26 -1.45
CA GLY A 109 -8.31 14.30 -2.02
C GLY A 109 -8.86 15.72 -2.20
N ALA A 110 -10.02 15.81 -2.85
CA ALA A 110 -10.60 17.08 -3.26
C ALA A 110 -11.00 17.97 -2.06
N VAL A 111 -10.45 19.19 -2.03
CA VAL A 111 -10.84 20.22 -1.05
C VAL A 111 -12.02 21.01 -1.59
N ARG A 112 -13.15 21.00 -0.88
CA ARG A 112 -14.31 21.84 -1.26
C ARG A 112 -14.24 23.18 -0.55
N GLN A 113 -14.14 24.25 -1.36
CA GLN A 113 -14.27 25.62 -0.90
C GLN A 113 -15.58 26.23 -1.41
N PHE A 114 -16.48 26.59 -0.50
CA PHE A 114 -17.70 27.34 -0.83
C PHE A 114 -17.48 28.82 -0.49
N GLY A 115 -16.98 29.61 -1.45
CA GLY A 115 -16.79 31.06 -1.31
C GLY A 115 -15.38 31.52 -0.93
N GLN A 116 -15.15 32.84 -0.95
CA GLN A 116 -13.87 33.46 -0.56
C GLN A 116 -13.57 33.18 0.91
N ASN A 117 -12.29 33.02 1.28
CA ASN A 117 -11.84 32.77 2.66
C ASN A 117 -12.22 33.95 3.59
N ASP A 118 -13.46 33.97 4.06
CA ASP A 118 -13.94 34.88 5.10
C ASP A 118 -13.97 34.16 6.46
N ARG A 119 -13.98 34.93 7.55
CA ARG A 119 -14.09 34.43 8.93
C ARG A 119 -15.47 33.84 9.26
N ASP A 120 -16.39 33.81 8.30
CA ASP A 120 -17.73 33.26 8.45
C ASP A 120 -17.66 31.71 8.51
N PRO A 121 -18.21 31.07 9.56
CA PRO A 121 -18.27 29.61 9.67
C PRO A 121 -18.97 28.90 8.49
N ARG A 122 -19.72 29.62 7.65
CA ARG A 122 -20.39 29.10 6.45
C ARG A 122 -19.48 28.92 5.23
N THR A 123 -18.30 29.56 5.21
CA THR A 123 -17.32 29.47 4.10
C THR A 123 -16.12 28.59 4.43
N LYS A 124 -16.21 27.81 5.53
CA LYS A 124 -15.10 26.96 6.02
C LYS A 124 -14.77 25.86 5.01
N LEU A 125 -13.47 25.70 4.73
CA LEU A 125 -12.94 24.57 3.95
C LEU A 125 -13.37 23.26 4.63
N THR A 126 -14.08 22.43 3.87
CA THR A 126 -14.48 21.08 4.32
C THR A 126 -13.62 20.08 3.56
N TYR A 127 -12.92 19.24 4.30
CA TYR A 127 -12.13 18.13 3.77
C TYR A 127 -12.99 16.88 3.73
N GLU A 128 -12.91 16.16 2.63
CA GLU A 128 -13.64 14.90 2.44
C GLU A 128 -12.93 13.76 3.17
N GLU A 129 -13.68 12.73 3.58
CA GLU A 129 -13.11 11.52 4.22
C GLU A 129 -12.13 10.77 3.30
N SER A 130 -12.23 10.98 1.98
CA SER A 130 -11.28 10.48 0.99
C SER A 130 -9.84 10.90 1.28
N ASN A 131 -9.61 12.02 1.98
CA ASN A 131 -8.28 12.51 2.34
C ASN A 131 -7.57 11.63 3.38
N LEU A 132 -8.29 10.73 4.06
CA LEU A 132 -7.69 9.79 5.01
C LEU A 132 -6.97 8.64 4.29
N TYR A 133 -7.39 8.34 3.07
CA TYR A 133 -6.82 7.30 2.24
C TYR A 133 -5.75 7.91 1.31
N SER A 134 -4.79 7.08 0.91
CA SER A 134 -3.81 7.42 -0.13
C SER A 134 -3.87 6.34 -1.21
N ASP A 135 -3.44 6.67 -2.42
CA ASP A 135 -3.10 5.67 -3.42
C ASP A 135 -1.60 5.32 -3.33
N ALA A 136 -1.23 4.17 -3.89
CA ALA A 136 0.16 3.78 -4.07
C ALA A 136 0.39 3.08 -5.40
N THR A 137 1.64 3.13 -5.87
CA THR A 137 2.04 2.44 -7.09
C THR A 137 3.34 1.68 -6.87
N LEU A 138 3.29 0.37 -7.06
CA LEU A 138 4.49 -0.46 -7.16
C LEU A 138 4.88 -0.57 -8.63
N ILE A 139 6.04 -0.03 -8.96
CA ILE A 139 6.58 0.00 -10.31
C ILE A 139 7.60 -1.12 -10.42
N VAL A 140 7.37 -2.05 -11.35
CA VAL A 140 8.31 -3.12 -11.69
C VAL A 140 9.06 -2.71 -12.95
N TYR A 141 10.39 -2.73 -12.87
CA TYR A 141 11.27 -2.37 -13.97
C TYR A 141 11.76 -3.62 -14.71
N ASN A 142 12.12 -3.44 -15.98
CA ASN A 142 12.87 -4.44 -16.72
C ASN A 142 14.38 -4.37 -16.42
N SER A 143 15.15 -5.28 -17.02
CA SER A 143 16.62 -5.34 -16.92
C SER A 143 17.34 -4.05 -17.34
N LYS A 144 16.68 -3.17 -18.11
CA LYS A 144 17.19 -1.88 -18.57
C LYS A 144 16.69 -0.70 -17.73
N ASN A 145 16.10 -0.95 -16.56
CA ASN A 145 15.51 0.04 -15.67
C ASN A 145 14.38 0.88 -16.30
N ILE A 146 13.65 0.30 -17.26
CA ILE A 146 12.44 0.90 -17.85
C ILE A 146 11.23 0.28 -17.15
N ALA A 147 10.31 1.13 -16.67
CA ALA A 147 9.08 0.68 -16.03
C ALA A 147 8.26 -0.13 -17.04
N LYS A 148 7.85 -1.35 -16.67
CA LYS A 148 7.07 -2.23 -17.56
C LYS A 148 5.69 -2.55 -17.03
N VAL A 149 5.57 -2.71 -15.72
CA VAL A 149 4.31 -3.02 -15.06
C VAL A 149 4.19 -2.13 -13.83
N ASN A 150 3.05 -1.46 -13.70
CA ASN A 150 2.65 -0.73 -12.52
C ASN A 150 1.53 -1.49 -11.82
N VAL A 151 1.66 -1.72 -10.52
CA VAL A 151 0.58 -2.22 -9.67
C VAL A 151 0.04 -1.05 -8.88
N GLN A 152 -1.17 -0.60 -9.20
CA GLN A 152 -1.81 0.53 -8.54
C GLN A 152 -2.71 0.02 -7.42
N PHE A 153 -2.46 0.47 -6.19
CA PHE A 153 -3.31 0.23 -5.03
C PHE A 153 -4.23 1.42 -4.81
N LYS A 154 -5.54 1.15 -4.69
CA LYS A 154 -6.56 2.19 -4.53
C LYS A 154 -7.08 2.29 -3.10
N ASN A 155 -7.19 3.53 -2.61
CA ASN A 155 -7.75 3.88 -1.31
C ASN A 155 -7.16 3.05 -0.17
N MET A 156 -5.85 3.14 0.01
CA MET A 156 -5.14 2.39 1.04
C MET A 156 -4.92 3.18 2.33
N PHE A 157 -4.80 2.45 3.42
CA PHE A 157 -4.52 2.98 4.76
C PHE A 157 -3.68 2.00 5.59
N PRO A 158 -2.86 2.50 6.53
CA PRO A 158 -2.02 1.67 7.37
C PRO A 158 -2.88 0.98 8.43
N THR A 159 -2.56 -0.29 8.68
CA THR A 159 -3.23 -1.12 9.69
C THR A 159 -2.30 -1.53 10.82
N ASN A 160 -1.00 -1.63 10.53
CA ASN A 160 0.01 -2.01 11.51
C ASN A 160 1.35 -1.35 11.20
N LEU A 161 2.09 -1.04 12.26
CA LEU A 161 3.48 -0.59 12.24
C LEU A 161 4.26 -1.37 13.30
N SER A 162 5.37 -1.99 12.91
CA SER A 162 6.20 -2.79 13.82
C SER A 162 6.86 -1.95 14.91
N SER A 163 7.12 -2.54 16.06
CA SER A 163 7.92 -1.91 17.12
C SER A 163 9.39 -1.77 16.73
N LEU A 164 10.08 -0.82 17.37
CA LEU A 164 11.53 -0.65 17.34
C LEU A 164 12.09 -1.12 18.69
N GLU A 165 12.96 -2.13 18.67
CA GLU A 165 13.54 -2.69 19.90
C GLU A 165 14.92 -2.09 20.18
N TYR A 166 15.06 -1.39 21.29
CA TYR A 166 16.34 -0.80 21.71
C TYR A 166 17.00 -1.69 22.75
N SER A 167 18.21 -2.18 22.47
CA SER A 167 19.04 -2.93 23.41
C SER A 167 20.45 -2.33 23.50
N GLN A 168 20.99 -2.26 24.72
CA GLN A 168 22.36 -1.81 24.98
C GLN A 168 23.39 -2.96 24.94
N ASP A 169 22.93 -4.20 24.69
CA ASP A 169 23.77 -5.39 24.62
C ASP A 169 24.42 -5.58 23.23
N LEU A 170 23.97 -4.82 22.22
CA LEU A 170 24.48 -4.88 20.86
C LEU A 170 25.86 -4.24 20.78
N THR A 171 26.82 -4.98 20.23
CA THR A 171 28.23 -4.54 20.08
C THR A 171 28.56 -4.05 18.66
N ASP A 172 27.65 -4.25 17.71
CA ASP A 172 27.77 -3.80 16.31
C ASP A 172 26.62 -2.86 15.93
N VAL A 173 26.84 -2.04 14.90
CA VAL A 173 25.86 -1.07 14.40
C VAL A 173 24.92 -1.77 13.41
N GLU A 174 23.78 -2.25 13.89
CA GLU A 174 22.69 -2.74 13.05
C GLU A 174 21.67 -1.64 12.80
N TYR A 175 21.28 -1.44 11.54
CA TYR A 175 20.25 -0.46 11.19
C TYR A 175 18.87 -1.02 11.50
N PHE A 176 18.01 -0.18 12.06
CA PHE A 176 16.64 -0.57 12.35
C PHE A 176 15.85 -0.79 11.07
N HIS A 177 15.18 -1.94 10.99
CA HIS A 177 14.19 -2.25 9.97
C HIS A 177 12.80 -2.22 10.60
N ALA A 178 11.90 -1.43 10.02
CA ALA A 178 10.49 -1.42 10.40
C ALA A 178 9.63 -2.01 9.28
N THR A 179 8.59 -2.73 9.68
CA THR A 179 7.60 -3.32 8.78
C THR A 179 6.25 -2.66 9.00
N ALA A 180 5.59 -2.25 7.93
CA ALA A 180 4.24 -1.70 7.96
C ALA A 180 3.30 -2.48 7.06
N SER A 181 2.07 -2.69 7.52
CA SER A 181 1.03 -3.41 6.78
C SER A 181 -0.13 -2.48 6.46
N PHE A 182 -0.63 -2.56 5.24
CA PHE A 182 -1.69 -1.73 4.71
C PHE A 182 -2.84 -2.58 4.18
N ARG A 183 -4.05 -2.04 4.35
CA ARG A 183 -5.24 -2.50 3.65
C ARG A 183 -5.60 -1.48 2.57
N TYR A 184 -6.27 -1.97 1.55
CA TYR A 184 -6.68 -1.22 0.37
C TYR A 184 -7.98 -1.83 -0.16
N LEU A 185 -8.64 -1.12 -1.06
CA LEU A 185 -9.93 -1.56 -1.61
C LEU A 185 -9.73 -2.66 -2.66
N TYR A 186 -8.89 -2.39 -3.66
CA TYR A 186 -8.44 -3.34 -4.68
C TYR A 186 -7.12 -2.85 -5.26
N TYR A 187 -6.46 -3.68 -6.07
CA TYR A 187 -5.31 -3.27 -6.86
C TYR A 187 -5.48 -3.71 -8.33
N GLU A 188 -4.86 -2.96 -9.23
CA GLU A 188 -4.92 -3.20 -10.67
C GLU A 188 -3.51 -3.24 -11.27
N PHE A 189 -3.35 -4.03 -12.33
CA PHE A 189 -2.13 -4.07 -13.13
C PHE A 189 -2.28 -3.17 -14.35
N GLU A 190 -1.33 -2.27 -14.54
CA GLU A 190 -1.21 -1.43 -15.72
C GLU A 190 0.13 -1.70 -16.40
N THR A 191 0.09 -2.08 -17.68
CA THR A 191 1.30 -2.22 -18.48
C THR A 191 1.69 -0.87 -19.05
N VAL A 192 2.90 -0.42 -18.75
CA VAL A 192 3.48 0.75 -19.39
C VAL A 192 4.03 0.31 -20.75
N VAL A 193 3.51 0.94 -21.81
CA VAL A 193 3.89 0.64 -23.20
C VAL A 193 5.29 1.16 -23.48
#